data_AF-A0A6B3N4M2-F1
#
_entry.id   AF-A0A6B3N4M2-F1
#
_cell.length_a   1.000
_cell.length_b   1.000
_cell.length_c   1.000
_cell.angle_alpha   90.00
_cell.angle_beta   90.00
_cell.angle_gamma   90.00
#
_symmetry.space_group_name_H-M   'P 1'
#
loop_
_entity.id
_entity.type
_entity.pdbx_description
1 polymer ?
#
loop_
_entity_poly.entity_id
_entity_poly.type
_entity_poly.pdbx_seq_one_letter_code
_entity_poly.pdbx_strand_id
1 'polypeptide(L)'
;PESLTGQIFNARLRLNDAIRESNNPEYDQLRDSLLDKLHHHVATMEKGNFLVRRHLPTVDYFSDRTNWNNLNQLPSSSSALGSPSRPPYQGGGQSRIETPLNSPLTQGGLGGIQTLASLPNGLPKENEGSKRFDLLCLKIQLAILKKSRDFIQLRDKVRDLLDRLEEKQTIPMVKQQLPLIEEVREETWWSDVTPSQIESLRVSLRDLIKFIDKKEQNIIVYTNFEDELGEIVEVDVPSQQTGFSREQYHKKVKTYIKNNEDHITIAKLKRNVSLTEADLTALEEMLFTAEEIGGRDRFFEMYGQDISLKLFIRKIVGLDRNAAKEAFSKYLQVTNFSANQIRFVETIIDYLTQNGVMDPGLLYEPPFTDLHYEGLDGVFNEDDADLIITTVRSFNETVDEGFGSVA
;
A
#
# COMPACT_ATOMS: atom_id res chain seq x y z
N PRO A 1 19.75 -0.05 -7.37
CA PRO A 1 18.46 -0.53 -6.84
C PRO A 1 18.05 -1.85 -7.51
N GLU A 2 17.72 -2.85 -6.70
CA GLU A 2 17.32 -4.18 -7.17
C GLU A 2 15.95 -4.14 -7.88
N SER A 3 15.80 -4.85 -9.00
CA SER A 3 14.51 -4.91 -9.72
C SER A 3 13.43 -5.59 -8.87
N LEU A 4 12.15 -5.24 -9.06
CA LEU A 4 11.04 -5.90 -8.35
C LEU A 4 11.04 -7.42 -8.56
N THR A 5 11.39 -7.88 -9.77
CA THR A 5 11.51 -9.30 -10.08
C THR A 5 12.65 -9.97 -9.31
N GLY A 6 13.77 -9.28 -9.10
CA GLY A 6 14.86 -9.75 -8.23
C GLY A 6 14.47 -9.78 -6.76
N GLN A 7 13.82 -8.72 -6.27
CA GLN A 7 13.32 -8.66 -4.88
C GLN A 7 12.35 -9.81 -4.58
N ILE A 8 11.44 -10.13 -5.51
CA ILE A 8 10.53 -11.28 -5.38
C ILE A 8 11.31 -12.60 -5.36
N PHE A 9 12.30 -12.77 -6.24
CA PHE A 9 13.14 -13.98 -6.26
C PHE A 9 13.85 -14.18 -4.92
N ASN A 10 14.47 -13.13 -4.38
CA ASN A 10 15.15 -13.17 -3.10
C ASN A 10 14.19 -13.36 -1.92
N ALA A 11 13.00 -12.77 -1.96
CA ALA A 11 11.96 -12.99 -0.96
C ALA A 11 11.48 -14.46 -0.94
N ARG A 12 11.32 -15.09 -2.12
CA ARG A 12 10.98 -16.53 -2.21
C ARG A 12 12.07 -17.44 -1.64
N LEU A 13 13.35 -17.13 -1.90
CA LEU A 13 14.47 -17.87 -1.30
C LEU A 13 14.44 -17.77 0.22
N ARG A 14 14.34 -16.55 0.75
CA ARG A 14 14.26 -16.31 2.21
C ARG A 14 13.06 -17.02 2.83
N LEU A 15 11.91 -17.02 2.15
CA LEU A 15 10.71 -17.67 2.64
C LEU A 15 10.85 -19.19 2.64
N ASN A 16 11.46 -19.76 1.60
CA ASN A 16 11.79 -21.19 1.57
C ASN A 16 12.69 -21.59 2.75
N ASP A 17 13.74 -20.80 3.04
CA ASP A 17 14.62 -21.07 4.18
C ASP A 17 13.88 -20.94 5.52
N ALA A 18 13.04 -19.91 5.70
CA ALA A 18 12.24 -19.74 6.92
C ALA A 18 11.23 -20.87 7.13
N ILE A 19 10.61 -21.38 6.05
CA ILE A 19 9.73 -22.54 6.10
C ILE A 19 10.52 -23.78 6.53
N ARG A 20 11.71 -24.01 5.94
CA ARG A 20 12.60 -25.12 6.33
C ARG A 20 12.97 -25.06 7.82
N GLU A 21 13.31 -23.88 8.32
CA GLU A 21 13.66 -23.66 9.74
C GLU A 21 12.48 -23.91 10.69
N SER A 22 11.25 -23.63 10.26
CA SER A 22 10.07 -23.89 11.09
C SER A 22 9.78 -25.40 11.28
N ASN A 23 10.28 -26.25 10.37
CA ASN A 23 10.06 -27.70 10.36
C ASN A 23 8.58 -28.12 10.51
N ASN A 24 7.65 -27.27 10.04
CA ASN A 24 6.22 -27.52 10.08
C ASN A 24 5.74 -28.11 8.73
N PRO A 25 5.24 -29.37 8.69
CA PRO A 25 4.79 -30.01 7.45
C PRO A 25 3.58 -29.31 6.80
N GLU A 26 2.84 -28.49 7.54
CA GLU A 26 1.73 -27.69 7.01
C GLU A 26 2.16 -26.79 5.83
N TYR A 27 3.44 -26.41 5.76
CA TYR A 27 3.98 -25.52 4.73
C TYR A 27 4.67 -26.25 3.59
N ASP A 28 4.61 -27.59 3.52
CA ASP A 28 5.26 -28.37 2.46
C ASP A 28 4.76 -28.00 1.07
N GLN A 29 3.44 -27.84 0.90
CA GLN A 29 2.85 -27.45 -0.38
C GLN A 29 3.26 -26.02 -0.79
N LEU A 30 3.31 -25.09 0.18
CA LEU A 30 3.77 -23.72 -0.06
C LEU A 30 5.25 -23.72 -0.48
N ARG A 31 6.08 -24.49 0.21
CA ARG A 31 7.51 -24.64 -0.10
C ARG A 31 7.73 -25.17 -1.51
N ASP A 32 7.04 -26.24 -1.89
CA ASP A 32 7.19 -26.84 -3.22
C ASP A 32 6.80 -25.87 -4.33
N SER A 33 5.71 -25.11 -4.13
CA SER A 33 5.30 -24.02 -5.03
C SER A 33 6.34 -22.90 -5.14
N LEU A 34 7.02 -22.54 -4.05
CA LEU A 34 8.11 -21.55 -4.07
C LEU A 34 9.30 -22.06 -4.89
N LEU A 35 9.71 -23.31 -4.67
CA LEU A 35 10.81 -23.94 -5.41
C LEU A 35 10.49 -24.09 -6.89
N ASP A 36 9.25 -24.43 -7.26
CA ASP A 36 8.80 -24.47 -8.65
C ASP A 36 8.90 -23.10 -9.33
N LYS A 37 8.48 -22.03 -8.63
CA LYS A 37 8.57 -20.65 -9.13
C LYS A 37 10.01 -20.17 -9.28
N LEU A 38 10.90 -20.57 -8.36
CA LEU A 38 12.33 -20.26 -8.41
C LEU A 38 13.02 -21.01 -9.57
N HIS A 39 12.72 -22.29 -9.73
CA HIS A 39 13.17 -23.11 -10.84
C HIS A 39 12.73 -22.52 -12.19
N HIS A 40 11.44 -22.20 -12.34
CA HIS A 40 10.91 -21.63 -13.58
C HIS A 40 11.58 -20.29 -13.95
N HIS A 41 11.90 -19.46 -12.95
CA HIS A 41 12.65 -18.22 -13.17
C HIS A 41 14.02 -18.51 -13.79
N VAL A 42 14.78 -19.46 -13.24
CA VAL A 42 16.13 -19.79 -13.76
C VAL A 42 16.05 -20.52 -15.10
N ALA A 43 15.11 -21.45 -15.26
CA ALA A 43 14.95 -22.24 -16.49
C ALA A 43 14.60 -21.39 -17.72
N THR A 44 14.00 -20.21 -17.52
CA THR A 44 13.66 -19.27 -18.61
C THR A 44 14.79 -18.29 -18.94
N MET A 45 15.94 -18.35 -18.26
CA MET A 45 17.07 -17.46 -18.56
C MET A 45 17.71 -17.82 -19.91
N GLU A 46 17.88 -16.81 -20.76
CA GLU A 46 18.50 -17.00 -22.06
C GLU A 46 20.02 -17.19 -21.91
N LYS A 47 20.49 -18.42 -22.08
CA LYS A 47 21.93 -18.80 -21.98
C LYS A 47 22.83 -18.01 -22.96
N GLY A 48 22.26 -17.50 -24.04
CA GLY A 48 22.92 -16.64 -25.01
C GLY A 48 23.23 -15.23 -24.51
N ASN A 49 22.53 -14.74 -23.47
CA ASN A 49 22.66 -13.39 -22.94
C ASN A 49 24.01 -13.18 -22.24
N PHE A 50 24.70 -12.07 -22.54
CA PHE A 50 26.04 -11.78 -22.01
C PHE A 50 26.11 -11.77 -20.46
N LEU A 51 25.06 -11.29 -19.78
CA LEU A 51 25.02 -11.26 -18.31
C LEU A 51 24.83 -12.68 -17.75
N VAL A 52 23.96 -13.48 -18.36
CA VAL A 52 23.70 -14.88 -17.98
C VAL A 52 24.94 -15.75 -18.20
N ARG A 53 25.71 -15.48 -19.28
CA ARG A 53 26.94 -16.22 -19.61
C ARG A 53 27.96 -16.27 -18.47
N ARG A 54 28.06 -15.20 -17.68
CA ARG A 54 28.98 -15.13 -16.52
C ARG A 54 28.59 -16.04 -15.37
N HIS A 55 27.33 -16.49 -15.34
CA HIS A 55 26.75 -17.35 -14.30
C HIS A 55 26.28 -18.71 -14.86
N LEU A 56 26.69 -19.09 -16.07
CA LEU A 56 26.24 -20.32 -16.75
C LEU A 56 26.34 -21.59 -15.91
N PRO A 57 27.44 -21.86 -15.17
CA PRO A 57 27.52 -23.06 -14.33
C PRO A 57 26.40 -23.13 -13.30
N THR A 58 26.08 -21.99 -12.66
CA THR A 58 25.01 -21.87 -11.68
C THR A 58 23.64 -21.97 -12.35
N VAL A 59 23.44 -21.30 -13.48
CA VAL A 59 22.18 -21.32 -14.24
C VAL A 59 21.89 -22.73 -14.77
N ASP A 60 22.87 -23.43 -15.33
CA ASP A 60 22.72 -24.80 -15.82
C ASP A 60 22.38 -25.77 -14.69
N TYR A 61 23.05 -25.64 -13.55
CA TYR A 61 22.75 -26.45 -12.37
C TYR A 61 21.31 -26.22 -11.86
N PHE A 62 20.91 -24.97 -11.66
CA PHE A 62 19.57 -24.63 -11.16
C PHE A 62 18.47 -24.62 -12.24
N SER A 63 18.79 -24.94 -13.49
CA SER A 63 17.79 -25.22 -14.53
C SER A 63 17.13 -26.59 -14.35
N ASP A 64 17.72 -27.49 -13.55
CA ASP A 64 17.12 -28.76 -13.17
C ASP A 64 16.34 -28.64 -11.85
N ARG A 65 15.05 -29.00 -11.87
CA ARG A 65 14.16 -28.90 -10.71
C ARG A 65 14.59 -29.78 -9.54
N THR A 66 15.25 -30.90 -9.80
CA THR A 66 15.71 -31.83 -8.77
C THR A 66 16.79 -31.20 -7.88
N ASN A 67 17.62 -30.31 -8.44
CA ASN A 67 18.66 -29.60 -7.71
C ASN A 67 18.10 -28.60 -6.68
N TRP A 68 16.87 -28.11 -6.87
CA TRP A 68 16.18 -27.28 -5.89
C TRP A 68 15.72 -28.07 -4.66
N ASN A 69 15.40 -29.36 -4.81
CA ASN A 69 15.06 -30.23 -3.67
C ASN A 69 16.27 -30.45 -2.75
N ASN A 70 17.49 -30.38 -3.31
CA ASN A 70 18.72 -30.53 -2.52
C ASN A 70 19.00 -29.32 -1.63
N LEU A 71 18.35 -28.17 -1.84
CA LEU A 71 18.38 -27.04 -0.91
C LEU A 71 17.75 -27.37 0.45
N ASN A 72 16.96 -28.45 0.51
CA ASN A 72 16.39 -28.95 1.75
C ASN A 72 17.43 -29.68 2.61
N GLN A 73 18.57 -30.08 2.03
CA GLN A 73 19.61 -30.88 2.69
C GLN A 73 20.82 -30.04 3.14
N LEU A 74 20.86 -28.75 2.80
CA LEU A 74 21.95 -27.86 3.22
C LEU A 74 21.76 -27.41 4.68
N PRO A 75 22.82 -27.39 5.50
CA PRO A 75 22.75 -26.83 6.85
C PRO A 75 22.43 -25.33 6.77
N SER A 76 21.51 -24.86 7.62
CA SER A 76 21.16 -23.45 7.72
C SER A 76 22.40 -22.60 8.03
N SER A 77 22.50 -21.41 7.44
CA SER A 77 23.66 -20.50 7.50
C SER A 77 24.10 -20.12 8.93
N SER A 78 23.24 -20.36 9.94
CA SER A 78 23.53 -20.08 11.36
C SER A 78 24.46 -21.12 12.03
N SER A 79 24.78 -22.24 11.38
CA SER A 79 25.62 -23.31 11.95
C SER A 79 27.10 -23.24 11.55
N ALA A 80 27.49 -22.31 10.68
CA ALA A 80 28.83 -22.27 10.07
C ALA A 80 29.92 -21.57 10.93
N LEU A 81 29.58 -21.06 12.11
CA LEU A 81 30.53 -20.47 13.08
C LEU A 81 30.83 -21.47 14.21
N GLY A 82 31.32 -22.66 13.84
CA GLY A 82 31.91 -23.62 14.77
C GLY A 82 33.27 -24.05 14.24
N SER A 83 34.34 -23.70 14.97
CA SER A 83 35.74 -23.99 14.64
C SER A 83 35.99 -25.44 14.15
N PRO A 84 36.96 -25.67 13.25
CA PRO A 84 37.17 -26.99 12.65
C PRO A 84 37.90 -27.91 13.64
N SER A 85 37.15 -28.65 14.46
CA SER A 85 37.70 -29.80 15.17
C SER A 85 37.64 -31.04 14.26
N ARG A 86 38.81 -31.48 13.79
CA ARG A 86 39.00 -32.78 13.11
C ARG A 86 38.44 -33.92 13.99
N PRO A 87 37.58 -34.81 13.47
CA PRO A 87 37.39 -36.11 14.07
C PRO A 87 38.46 -37.10 13.57
N PRO A 88 38.87 -38.08 14.39
CA PRO A 88 39.81 -39.12 13.99
C PRO A 88 39.12 -40.15 13.08
N TYR A 89 39.91 -40.74 12.18
CA TYR A 89 39.51 -41.85 11.33
C TYR A 89 38.97 -43.04 12.14
N GLN A 90 37.74 -43.48 11.86
CA GLN A 90 37.34 -44.88 11.98
C GLN A 90 36.40 -45.26 10.83
N GLY A 91 36.74 -46.36 10.15
CA GLY A 91 35.99 -46.90 9.02
C GLY A 91 34.77 -47.72 9.43
N GLY A 92 33.87 -47.90 8.48
CA GLY A 92 32.69 -48.76 8.60
C GLY A 92 31.54 -48.17 7.80
N GLY A 93 31.14 -48.86 6.72
CA GLY A 93 30.31 -48.30 5.66
C GLY A 93 28.88 -47.99 6.08
N GLN A 94 28.43 -46.80 5.70
CA GLN A 94 27.04 -46.47 5.40
C GLN A 94 27.04 -45.50 4.22
N SER A 95 26.14 -45.73 3.27
CA SER A 95 26.02 -45.04 1.99
C SER A 95 26.07 -43.52 2.13
N ARG A 96 27.23 -42.95 1.81
CA ARG A 96 27.41 -41.52 1.63
C ARG A 96 26.69 -41.16 0.33
N ILE A 97 25.62 -40.38 0.43
CA ILE A 97 25.07 -39.70 -0.73
C ILE A 97 26.16 -38.71 -1.16
N GLU A 98 26.91 -39.07 -2.19
CA GLU A 98 27.92 -38.20 -2.79
C GLU A 98 27.18 -37.00 -3.38
N THR A 99 27.20 -35.87 -2.67
CA THR A 99 26.95 -34.59 -3.32
C THR A 99 28.03 -34.44 -4.39
N PRO A 100 27.68 -34.21 -5.68
CA PRO A 100 28.69 -34.13 -6.72
C PRO A 100 29.71 -33.05 -6.34
N LEU A 101 31.00 -33.40 -6.39
CA LEU A 101 32.13 -32.55 -5.99
C LEU A 101 32.18 -31.18 -6.71
N ASN A 102 31.32 -30.96 -7.71
CA ASN A 102 31.21 -29.76 -8.55
C ASN A 102 29.86 -29.00 -8.42
N SER A 103 29.10 -29.18 -7.33
CA SER A 103 27.90 -28.36 -7.11
C SER A 103 28.29 -26.89 -6.83
N PRO A 104 27.68 -25.88 -7.47
CA PRO A 104 27.94 -24.46 -7.17
C PRO A 104 27.67 -24.10 -5.68
N LEU A 105 26.94 -24.96 -4.97
CA LEU A 105 26.62 -24.84 -3.55
C LEU A 105 27.84 -25.06 -2.62
N THR A 106 28.87 -25.81 -3.06
CA THR A 106 30.05 -26.10 -2.23
C THR A 106 31.05 -24.95 -2.12
N GLN A 107 30.92 -23.89 -2.94
CA GLN A 107 31.84 -22.73 -2.93
C GLN A 107 31.21 -21.41 -2.45
N GLY A 108 29.90 -21.31 -2.21
CA GLY A 108 29.28 -20.03 -1.85
C GLY A 108 27.90 -20.06 -1.16
N GLY A 109 27.39 -21.22 -0.76
CA GLY A 109 26.07 -21.34 -0.12
C GLY A 109 24.92 -20.71 -0.94
N LEU A 110 23.88 -20.23 -0.25
CA LEU A 110 22.75 -19.50 -0.87
C LEU A 110 23.17 -18.23 -1.62
N GLY A 111 24.37 -17.70 -1.34
CA GLY A 111 24.92 -16.52 -2.00
C GLY A 111 25.12 -16.70 -3.50
N GLY A 112 25.43 -17.92 -3.96
CA GLY A 112 25.51 -18.22 -5.39
C GLY A 112 24.17 -18.09 -6.11
N ILE A 113 23.07 -18.46 -5.46
CA ILE A 113 21.71 -18.41 -6.02
C ILE A 113 21.18 -16.96 -6.05
N GLN A 114 21.49 -16.16 -5.03
CA GLN A 114 21.09 -14.75 -4.97
C GLN A 114 21.64 -13.92 -6.13
N THR A 115 22.82 -14.27 -6.67
CA THR A 115 23.36 -13.60 -7.87
C THR A 115 22.47 -13.76 -9.10
N LEU A 116 21.64 -14.81 -9.16
CA LEU A 116 20.70 -15.04 -10.24
C LEU A 116 19.51 -14.08 -10.22
N ALA A 117 19.17 -13.49 -9.06
CA ALA A 117 18.01 -12.61 -8.89
C ALA A 117 18.04 -11.37 -9.80
N SER A 118 19.26 -10.91 -10.12
CA SER A 118 19.49 -9.70 -10.93
C SER A 118 19.65 -9.99 -12.43
N LEU A 119 19.63 -11.27 -12.83
CA LEU A 119 19.84 -11.67 -14.22
C LEU A 119 18.56 -11.56 -15.06
N PRO A 120 18.69 -11.25 -16.37
CA PRO A 120 17.56 -11.22 -17.27
C PRO A 120 16.97 -12.64 -17.41
N ASN A 121 15.65 -12.73 -17.32
CA ASN A 121 14.88 -13.96 -17.46
C ASN A 121 13.83 -13.82 -18.57
N GLY A 122 13.29 -14.95 -19.02
CA GLY A 122 12.27 -15.02 -20.06
C GLY A 122 10.83 -15.00 -19.55
N LEU A 123 10.59 -14.57 -18.31
CA LEU A 123 9.24 -14.51 -17.75
C LEU A 123 8.39 -13.45 -18.49
N PRO A 124 7.07 -13.67 -18.62
CA PRO A 124 6.19 -12.70 -19.25
C PRO A 124 6.22 -11.36 -18.52
N LYS A 125 5.99 -10.27 -19.25
CA LYS A 125 5.83 -8.94 -18.65
C LYS A 125 4.52 -8.90 -17.87
N GLU A 126 4.62 -8.61 -16.58
CA GLU A 126 3.47 -8.49 -15.68
C GLU A 126 3.27 -7.05 -15.23
N ASN A 127 2.06 -6.73 -14.78
CA ASN A 127 1.72 -5.44 -14.19
C ASN A 127 2.58 -5.18 -12.95
N GLU A 128 3.08 -3.95 -12.82
CA GLU A 128 3.94 -3.56 -11.69
C GLU A 128 3.23 -3.68 -10.34
N GLY A 129 1.96 -3.29 -10.26
CA GLY A 129 1.12 -3.40 -9.06
C GLY A 129 0.97 -4.85 -8.60
N SER A 130 0.73 -5.79 -9.52
CA SER A 130 0.67 -7.23 -9.20
C SER A 130 1.99 -7.76 -8.64
N LYS A 131 3.14 -7.30 -9.16
CA LYS A 131 4.47 -7.65 -8.61
C LYS A 131 4.70 -7.06 -7.22
N ARG A 132 4.29 -5.81 -7.00
CA ARG A 132 4.38 -5.15 -5.69
C ARG A 132 3.50 -5.86 -4.65
N PHE A 133 2.31 -6.30 -5.05
CA PHE A 133 1.42 -7.10 -4.20
C PHE A 133 2.01 -8.47 -3.88
N ASP A 134 2.58 -9.18 -4.87
CA ASP A 134 3.29 -10.44 -4.61
C ASP A 134 4.42 -10.27 -3.58
N LEU A 135 5.21 -9.21 -3.73
CA LEU A 135 6.29 -8.91 -2.80
C LEU A 135 5.76 -8.58 -1.39
N LEU A 136 4.65 -7.86 -1.29
CA LEU A 136 3.99 -7.55 -0.02
C LEU A 136 3.53 -8.84 0.69
N CYS A 137 2.86 -9.75 -0.02
CA CYS A 137 2.44 -11.04 0.53
C CYS A 137 3.63 -11.89 1.00
N LEU A 138 4.70 -11.96 0.20
CA LEU A 138 5.93 -12.69 0.59
C LEU A 138 6.58 -12.10 1.85
N LYS A 139 6.59 -10.77 1.99
CA LYS A 139 7.10 -10.10 3.20
C LYS A 139 6.24 -10.41 4.42
N ILE A 140 4.92 -10.48 4.28
CA ILE A 140 4.02 -10.87 5.38
C ILE A 140 4.25 -12.32 5.80
N GLN A 141 4.33 -13.24 4.84
CA GLN A 141 4.63 -14.65 5.13
C GLN A 141 5.93 -14.81 5.91
N LEU A 142 6.97 -14.07 5.51
CA LEU A 142 8.23 -13.99 6.24
C LEU A 142 8.07 -13.40 7.64
N ALA A 143 7.29 -12.32 7.79
CA ALA A 143 7.04 -11.68 9.08
C ALA A 143 6.29 -12.60 10.05
N ILE A 144 5.34 -13.41 9.56
CA ILE A 144 4.62 -14.43 10.35
C ILE A 144 5.61 -15.49 10.87
N LEU A 145 6.41 -16.08 9.97
CA LEU A 145 7.35 -17.14 10.36
C LEU A 145 8.45 -16.64 11.31
N LYS A 146 8.93 -15.42 11.10
CA LYS A 146 9.98 -14.80 11.93
C LYS A 146 9.45 -14.09 13.17
N LYS A 147 8.13 -13.98 13.34
CA LYS A 147 7.48 -13.17 14.38
C LYS A 147 7.99 -11.72 14.41
N SER A 148 8.15 -11.11 13.22
CA SER A 148 8.66 -9.74 13.09
C SER A 148 7.63 -8.70 13.53
N ARG A 149 8.11 -7.58 14.09
CA ARG A 149 7.29 -6.40 14.43
C ARG A 149 6.73 -5.70 13.18
N ASP A 150 7.34 -5.92 12.02
CA ASP A 150 6.89 -5.36 10.73
C ASP A 150 5.54 -5.92 10.27
N PHE A 151 5.10 -7.05 10.84
CA PHE A 151 3.84 -7.69 10.50
C PHE A 151 2.66 -6.71 10.53
N ILE A 152 2.61 -5.84 11.55
CA ILE A 152 1.53 -4.86 11.72
C ILE A 152 1.52 -3.88 10.54
N GLN A 153 2.67 -3.29 10.21
CA GLN A 153 2.77 -2.33 9.09
C GLN A 153 2.47 -2.98 7.74
N LEU A 154 2.88 -4.24 7.54
CA LEU A 154 2.64 -4.96 6.30
C LEU A 154 1.17 -5.38 6.16
N ARG A 155 0.53 -5.80 7.26
CA ARG A 155 -0.91 -6.07 7.34
C ARG A 155 -1.71 -4.83 6.94
N ASP A 156 -1.41 -3.70 7.56
CA ASP A 156 -2.11 -2.43 7.34
C ASP A 156 -2.00 -2.02 5.85
N LYS A 157 -0.82 -2.18 5.24
CA LYS A 157 -0.63 -2.00 3.77
C LYS A 157 -1.50 -2.92 2.91
N VAL A 158 -1.77 -4.15 3.33
CA VAL A 158 -2.69 -5.04 2.61
C VAL A 158 -4.11 -4.53 2.76
N ARG A 159 -4.54 -4.17 3.96
CA ARG A 159 -5.88 -3.63 4.21
C ARG A 159 -6.16 -2.36 3.42
N ASP A 160 -5.23 -1.42 3.39
CA ASP A 160 -5.30 -0.21 2.55
C ASP A 160 -5.53 -0.52 1.06
N LEU A 161 -4.94 -1.61 0.57
CA LEU A 161 -5.10 -2.06 -0.81
C LEU A 161 -6.48 -2.70 -1.01
N LEU A 162 -6.96 -3.47 -0.03
CA LEU A 162 -8.27 -4.10 -0.06
C LEU A 162 -9.40 -3.06 -0.01
N ASP A 163 -9.22 -1.98 0.75
CA ASP A 163 -10.16 -0.86 0.81
C ASP A 163 -10.35 -0.20 -0.55
N ARG A 164 -9.25 0.08 -1.24
CA ARG A 164 -9.30 0.62 -2.61
C ARG A 164 -9.88 -0.37 -3.61
N LEU A 165 -9.67 -1.68 -3.39
CA LEU A 165 -10.25 -2.69 -4.25
C LEU A 165 -11.76 -2.79 -4.05
N GLU A 166 -12.25 -2.66 -2.82
CA GLU A 166 -13.69 -2.63 -2.51
C GLU A 166 -14.40 -1.44 -3.16
N GLU A 167 -13.77 -0.27 -3.25
CA GLU A 167 -14.33 0.88 -3.98
C GLU A 167 -14.64 0.55 -5.46
N LYS A 168 -13.94 -0.45 -6.02
CA LYS A 168 -14.17 -0.97 -7.39
C LYS A 168 -15.18 -2.12 -7.43
N GLN A 169 -16.07 -2.26 -6.44
CA GLN A 169 -17.14 -3.28 -6.36
C GLN A 169 -18.10 -3.34 -7.56
N THR A 170 -18.13 -2.30 -8.39
CA THR A 170 -18.90 -2.28 -9.65
C THR A 170 -18.35 -3.26 -10.70
N ILE A 171 -17.10 -3.70 -10.56
CA ILE A 171 -16.46 -4.69 -11.43
C ILE A 171 -16.86 -6.11 -11.02
N PRO A 172 -17.44 -6.95 -11.92
CA PRO A 172 -17.93 -8.29 -11.55
C PRO A 172 -16.89 -9.21 -10.91
N MET A 173 -15.64 -9.17 -11.38
CA MET A 173 -14.54 -9.98 -10.82
C MET A 173 -14.16 -9.56 -9.41
N VAL A 174 -14.24 -8.26 -9.09
CA VAL A 174 -14.04 -7.73 -7.75
C VAL A 174 -15.21 -8.12 -6.85
N LYS A 175 -16.43 -7.95 -7.35
CA LYS A 175 -17.66 -8.33 -6.65
C LYS A 175 -17.64 -9.79 -6.19
N GLN A 176 -17.10 -10.70 -7.01
CA GLN A 176 -16.99 -12.12 -6.67
C GLN A 176 -16.04 -12.38 -5.48
N GLN A 177 -15.04 -11.53 -5.27
CA GLN A 177 -14.06 -11.65 -4.19
C GLN A 177 -14.38 -10.77 -2.97
N LEU A 178 -15.51 -10.04 -2.96
CA LEU A 178 -15.93 -9.21 -1.82
C LEU A 178 -16.01 -9.98 -0.50
N PRO A 179 -16.53 -11.23 -0.43
CA PRO A 179 -16.56 -11.97 0.82
C PRO A 179 -15.16 -12.19 1.43
N LEU A 180 -14.17 -12.47 0.58
CA LEU A 180 -12.77 -12.63 1.00
C LEU A 180 -12.16 -11.28 1.43
N ILE A 181 -12.48 -10.20 0.71
CA ILE A 181 -12.02 -8.85 1.03
C ILE A 181 -12.55 -8.40 2.40
N GLU A 182 -13.83 -8.63 2.67
CA GLU A 182 -14.46 -8.34 3.96
C GLU A 182 -13.84 -9.16 5.09
N GLU A 183 -13.64 -10.48 4.90
CA GLU A 183 -13.04 -11.36 5.89
C GLU A 183 -11.62 -10.92 6.28
N VAL A 184 -10.79 -10.60 5.28
CA VAL A 184 -9.39 -10.20 5.49
C VAL A 184 -9.29 -8.79 6.09
N ARG A 185 -10.34 -7.97 5.98
CA ARG A 185 -10.35 -6.67 6.65
C ARG A 185 -10.49 -6.82 8.16
N GLU A 186 -11.21 -7.82 8.64
CA GLU A 186 -11.45 -8.06 10.07
C GLU A 186 -10.14 -8.34 10.83
N GLU A 187 -10.06 -7.88 12.09
CA GLU A 187 -8.86 -8.08 12.93
C GLU A 187 -8.69 -9.50 13.44
N THR A 188 -9.80 -10.21 13.57
CA THR A 188 -9.82 -11.62 13.93
C THR A 188 -9.05 -12.47 12.92
N TRP A 189 -9.19 -12.19 11.62
CA TRP A 189 -8.52 -12.95 10.55
C TRP A 189 -6.99 -12.91 10.64
N TRP A 190 -6.42 -11.80 11.12
CA TRP A 190 -4.97 -11.63 11.24
C TRP A 190 -4.37 -12.18 12.53
N SER A 191 -5.20 -12.61 13.48
CA SER A 191 -4.73 -13.03 14.81
C SER A 191 -4.05 -14.40 14.79
N ASP A 192 -4.53 -15.31 13.94
CA ASP A 192 -4.05 -16.69 13.77
C ASP A 192 -3.69 -17.01 12.30
N VAL A 193 -3.39 -15.97 11.51
CA VAL A 193 -3.12 -16.12 10.09
C VAL A 193 -1.86 -16.95 9.81
N THR A 194 -1.97 -17.89 8.88
CA THR A 194 -0.86 -18.74 8.43
C THR A 194 -0.26 -18.27 7.11
N PRO A 195 1.02 -18.58 6.83
CA PRO A 195 1.63 -18.29 5.53
C PRO A 195 0.85 -18.86 4.34
N SER A 196 0.21 -20.02 4.52
CA SER A 196 -0.64 -20.66 3.50
C SER A 196 -1.90 -19.86 3.22
N GLN A 197 -2.55 -19.28 4.23
CA GLN A 197 -3.69 -18.37 4.04
C GLN A 197 -3.29 -17.10 3.26
N ILE A 198 -2.12 -16.54 3.54
CA ILE A 198 -1.59 -15.40 2.77
C ILE A 198 -1.28 -15.78 1.31
N GLU A 199 -0.85 -17.01 1.03
CA GLU A 199 -0.66 -17.46 -0.37
C GLU A 199 -2.00 -17.56 -1.11
N SER A 200 -3.02 -18.11 -0.45
CA SER A 200 -4.39 -18.17 -1.00
C SER A 200 -4.93 -16.78 -1.29
N LEU A 201 -4.75 -15.83 -0.36
CA LEU A 201 -5.07 -14.42 -0.56
C LEU A 201 -4.36 -13.85 -1.80
N ARG A 202 -3.04 -14.06 -1.88
CA ARG A 202 -2.20 -13.56 -2.99
C ARG A 202 -2.74 -14.06 -4.33
N VAL A 203 -3.01 -15.35 -4.45
CA VAL A 203 -3.51 -15.96 -5.69
C VAL A 203 -4.87 -15.38 -6.09
N SER A 204 -5.80 -15.24 -5.15
CA SER A 204 -7.16 -14.77 -5.43
C SER A 204 -7.23 -13.29 -5.84
N LEU A 205 -6.36 -12.44 -5.28
CA LEU A 205 -6.47 -11.00 -5.44
C LEU A 205 -5.47 -10.39 -6.44
N ARG A 206 -4.38 -11.11 -6.78
CA ARG A 206 -3.30 -10.60 -7.65
C ARG A 206 -3.76 -10.00 -8.97
N ASP A 207 -4.71 -10.67 -9.62
CA ASP A 207 -5.21 -10.26 -10.94
C ASP A 207 -6.20 -9.08 -10.85
N LEU A 208 -6.72 -8.81 -9.65
CA LEU A 208 -7.64 -7.71 -9.38
C LEU A 208 -6.90 -6.41 -9.05
N ILE A 209 -5.65 -6.48 -8.55
CA ILE A 209 -4.82 -5.32 -8.23
C ILE A 209 -4.70 -4.32 -9.40
N LYS A 210 -4.74 -4.83 -10.63
CA LYS A 210 -4.65 -4.00 -11.86
C LYS A 210 -5.80 -2.99 -12.01
N PHE A 211 -6.90 -3.16 -11.28
CA PHE A 211 -8.08 -2.29 -11.32
C PHE A 211 -7.99 -1.09 -10.38
N ILE A 212 -7.01 -1.05 -9.48
CA ILE A 212 -6.74 0.10 -8.61
C ILE A 212 -6.07 1.20 -9.43
N ASP A 213 -6.43 2.47 -9.23
CA ASP A 213 -5.92 3.56 -10.06
C ASP A 213 -4.41 3.78 -9.87
N LYS A 214 -3.68 4.05 -10.97
CA LYS A 214 -2.20 4.16 -10.95
C LYS A 214 -1.67 5.25 -10.01
N LYS A 215 -2.41 6.35 -9.82
CA LYS A 215 -2.06 7.42 -8.87
C LYS A 215 -2.07 6.90 -7.42
N GLU A 216 -2.97 5.98 -7.09
CA GLU A 216 -3.07 5.35 -5.78
C GLU A 216 -2.05 4.22 -5.60
N GLN A 217 -1.69 3.52 -6.69
CA GLN A 217 -0.63 2.50 -6.68
C GLN A 217 0.77 3.07 -6.38
N ASN A 218 1.02 4.34 -6.74
CA ASN A 218 2.30 5.02 -6.56
C ASN A 218 2.63 5.41 -5.12
N ILE A 219 1.65 5.36 -4.20
CA ILE A 219 1.86 5.66 -2.76
C ILE A 219 2.77 4.61 -2.10
N ILE A 220 2.97 3.46 -2.74
CA ILE A 220 3.86 2.38 -2.26
C ILE A 220 5.31 2.69 -2.66
N VAL A 221 5.88 3.80 -2.23
CA VAL A 221 7.34 4.00 -2.25
C VAL A 221 7.89 3.38 -0.97
N TYR A 222 8.51 2.20 -1.08
CA TYR A 222 9.25 1.65 0.05
C TYR A 222 10.57 2.41 0.18
N THR A 223 10.69 3.20 1.25
CA THR A 223 11.99 3.51 1.82
C THR A 223 12.62 2.19 2.27
N ASN A 224 13.72 1.83 1.62
CA ASN A 224 14.56 0.71 2.02
C ASN A 224 15.48 1.23 3.13
N PHE A 225 15.10 1.05 4.39
CA PHE A 225 16.07 1.14 5.48
C PHE A 225 16.69 -0.26 5.61
N GLU A 226 17.99 -0.34 5.33
CA GLU A 226 18.79 -1.51 5.69
C GLU A 226 18.96 -1.45 7.21
N ASP A 227 18.28 -2.33 7.94
CA ASP A 227 18.54 -2.48 9.37
C ASP A 227 19.97 -3.02 9.57
N GLU A 228 20.83 -2.19 10.15
CA GLU A 228 22.09 -2.65 10.72
C GLU A 228 21.79 -3.31 12.07
N LEU A 229 22.13 -4.61 12.20
CA LEU A 229 22.05 -5.33 13.46
C LEU A 229 23.08 -4.73 14.46
N GLY A 230 22.59 -3.89 15.37
CA GLY A 230 23.34 -3.43 16.54
C GLY A 230 23.46 -4.50 17.63
N GLU A 231 24.28 -4.23 18.65
CA GLU A 231 24.46 -5.14 19.79
C GLU A 231 23.15 -5.45 20.52
N ILE A 232 22.98 -6.73 20.86
CA ILE A 232 21.82 -7.25 21.57
C ILE A 232 21.82 -6.69 22.99
N VAL A 233 20.87 -5.81 23.30
CA VAL A 233 20.57 -5.36 24.66
C VAL A 233 19.34 -6.11 25.14
N GLU A 234 19.47 -6.87 26.23
CA GLU A 234 18.31 -7.41 26.94
C GLU A 234 17.54 -6.24 27.56
N VAL A 235 16.38 -5.94 26.98
CA VAL A 235 15.41 -5.01 27.55
C VAL A 235 14.21 -5.83 28.00
N ASP A 236 13.82 -5.65 29.26
CA ASP A 236 12.63 -6.26 29.83
C ASP A 236 11.41 -5.81 29.01
N VAL A 237 10.77 -6.74 28.30
CA VAL A 237 9.65 -6.43 27.41
C VAL A 237 8.41 -6.31 28.28
N PRO A 238 7.83 -5.11 28.49
CA PRO A 238 6.53 -5.03 29.10
C PRO A 238 5.54 -5.69 28.12
N SER A 239 4.68 -6.57 28.64
CA SER A 239 3.51 -7.08 27.94
C SER A 239 2.55 -5.93 27.62
N GLN A 240 2.86 -5.14 26.59
CA GLN A 240 1.98 -4.10 26.12
C GLN A 240 0.90 -4.73 25.25
N GLN A 241 -0.33 -4.70 25.80
CA GLN A 241 -1.56 -4.70 25.01
C GLN A 241 -1.38 -3.71 23.85
N THR A 242 -1.30 -4.19 22.61
CA THR A 242 -1.30 -3.31 21.44
C THR A 242 -2.73 -2.92 21.11
N GLY A 243 -3.26 -1.99 21.90
CA GLY A 243 -4.34 -1.12 21.45
C GLY A 243 -3.76 -0.07 20.50
N PHE A 244 -4.55 0.28 19.47
CA PHE A 244 -4.39 1.43 18.56
C PHE A 244 -3.77 1.14 17.18
N SER A 245 -4.64 0.85 16.20
CA SER A 245 -4.33 1.03 14.77
C SER A 245 -4.56 2.50 14.36
N ARG A 246 -3.62 3.08 13.61
CA ARG A 246 -3.74 4.43 13.03
C ARG A 246 -5.00 4.58 12.19
N GLU A 247 -5.36 3.56 11.43
CA GLU A 247 -6.57 3.55 10.60
C GLU A 247 -7.84 3.54 11.45
N GLN A 248 -7.86 2.75 12.53
CA GLN A 248 -8.99 2.76 13.48
C GLN A 248 -9.17 4.15 14.09
N TYR A 249 -8.08 4.84 14.41
CA TYR A 249 -8.14 6.22 14.88
C TYR A 249 -8.68 7.16 13.81
N HIS A 250 -8.17 7.10 12.58
CA HIS A 250 -8.68 7.92 11.47
C HIS A 250 -10.16 7.68 11.22
N LYS A 251 -10.61 6.41 11.22
CA LYS A 251 -12.02 6.03 11.07
C LYS A 251 -12.87 6.55 12.22
N LYS A 252 -12.40 6.42 13.46
CA LYS A 252 -13.09 6.97 14.65
C LYS A 252 -13.26 8.47 14.55
N VAL A 253 -12.18 9.21 14.25
CA VAL A 253 -12.22 10.67 14.09
C VAL A 253 -13.17 11.08 12.96
N LYS A 254 -13.08 10.44 11.78
CA LYS A 254 -13.96 10.72 10.65
C LYS A 254 -15.43 10.44 10.98
N THR A 255 -15.70 9.34 11.67
CA THR A 255 -17.05 8.94 12.09
C THR A 255 -17.60 9.92 13.13
N TYR A 256 -16.79 10.32 14.10
CA TYR A 256 -17.17 11.31 15.10
C TYR A 256 -17.54 12.65 14.45
N ILE A 257 -16.71 13.14 13.53
CA ILE A 257 -16.98 14.40 12.81
C ILE A 257 -18.28 14.29 12.00
N LYS A 258 -18.49 13.18 11.27
CA LYS A 258 -19.73 12.95 10.51
C LYS A 258 -20.98 12.87 11.38
N ASN A 259 -20.90 12.18 12.52
CA ASN A 259 -22.02 12.06 13.44
C ASN A 259 -22.41 13.39 14.10
N ASN A 260 -21.49 14.36 14.09
CA ASN A 260 -21.70 15.68 14.66
C ASN A 260 -21.80 16.77 13.57
N GLU A 261 -22.19 16.42 12.34
CA GLU A 261 -22.38 17.38 11.26
C GLU A 261 -23.37 18.52 11.59
N ASP A 262 -24.34 18.26 12.48
CA ASP A 262 -25.33 19.23 12.94
C ASP A 262 -24.82 20.16 14.06
N HIS A 263 -23.62 19.91 14.60
CA HIS A 263 -23.02 20.81 15.60
C HIS A 263 -22.84 22.21 15.00
N ILE A 264 -23.16 23.27 15.75
CA ILE A 264 -23.25 24.65 15.24
C ILE A 264 -22.00 25.06 14.44
N THR A 265 -20.81 24.73 14.93
CA THR A 265 -19.54 25.08 14.30
C THR A 265 -19.24 24.26 13.04
N ILE A 266 -19.56 22.96 13.04
CA ILE A 266 -19.40 22.06 11.88
C ILE A 266 -20.44 22.40 10.80
N ALA A 267 -21.68 22.67 11.20
CA ALA A 267 -22.75 23.11 10.32
C ALA A 267 -22.43 24.48 9.68
N LYS A 268 -21.84 25.41 10.44
CA LYS A 268 -21.34 26.69 9.90
C LYS A 268 -20.24 26.46 8.86
N LEU A 269 -19.28 25.57 9.13
CA LEU A 269 -18.30 25.15 8.13
C LEU A 269 -19.01 24.61 6.91
N LYS A 270 -19.83 23.56 7.03
CA LYS A 270 -20.55 22.95 5.89
C LYS A 270 -21.32 23.97 5.05
N ARG A 271 -21.97 24.96 5.67
CA ARG A 271 -22.74 26.03 4.99
C ARG A 271 -21.90 27.20 4.47
N ASN A 272 -20.58 27.10 4.52
CA ASN A 272 -19.66 28.15 4.11
C ASN A 272 -19.81 29.48 4.87
N VAL A 273 -20.13 29.40 6.15
CA VAL A 273 -20.23 30.57 7.03
C VAL A 273 -18.91 30.73 7.77
N SER A 274 -18.34 31.94 7.76
CA SER A 274 -17.11 32.26 8.48
C SER A 274 -17.25 31.97 9.98
N LEU A 275 -16.28 31.26 10.54
CA LEU A 275 -16.21 30.98 11.97
C LEU A 275 -15.62 32.19 12.71
N THR A 276 -16.21 32.55 13.85
CA THR A 276 -15.64 33.50 14.79
C THR A 276 -14.60 32.84 15.69
N GLU A 277 -13.78 33.61 16.41
CA GLU A 277 -12.83 33.03 17.39
C GLU A 277 -13.54 32.17 18.45
N ALA A 278 -14.72 32.60 18.91
CA ALA A 278 -15.53 31.82 19.83
C ALA A 278 -16.00 30.49 19.23
N ASP A 279 -16.33 30.48 17.93
CA ASP A 279 -16.69 29.25 17.21
C ASP A 279 -15.49 28.30 17.07
N LEU A 280 -14.28 28.83 16.88
CA LEU A 280 -13.06 28.02 16.82
C LEU A 280 -12.75 27.36 18.16
N THR A 281 -12.85 28.11 19.26
CA THR A 281 -12.67 27.56 20.61
C THR A 281 -13.69 26.47 20.89
N ALA A 282 -14.98 26.70 20.58
CA ALA A 282 -16.03 25.71 20.77
C ALA A 282 -15.82 24.46 19.89
N LEU A 283 -15.25 24.61 18.69
CA LEU A 283 -14.92 23.51 17.80
C LEU A 283 -13.76 22.68 18.33
N GLU A 284 -12.70 23.32 18.81
CA GLU A 284 -11.56 22.63 19.42
C GLU A 284 -11.98 21.90 20.70
N GLU A 285 -12.77 22.53 21.57
CA GLU A 285 -13.28 21.91 22.78
C GLU A 285 -14.13 20.68 22.46
N MET A 286 -15.09 20.81 21.54
CA MET A 286 -15.93 19.70 21.11
C MET A 286 -15.13 18.52 20.57
N LEU A 287 -14.09 18.76 19.75
CA LEU A 287 -13.26 17.69 19.20
C LEU A 287 -12.32 17.08 20.24
N PHE A 288 -11.66 17.89 21.07
CA PHE A 288 -10.60 17.39 21.95
C PHE A 288 -11.12 16.90 23.31
N THR A 289 -12.36 17.21 23.69
CA THR A 289 -13.02 16.61 24.87
C THR A 289 -13.59 15.22 24.56
N ALA A 290 -13.77 14.86 23.30
CA ALA A 290 -14.27 13.56 22.89
C ALA A 290 -13.28 12.42 23.23
N GLU A 291 -13.76 11.40 23.93
CA GLU A 291 -12.97 10.22 24.31
C GLU A 291 -12.44 9.49 23.06
N GLU A 292 -13.20 9.53 21.97
CA GLU A 292 -12.86 8.91 20.68
C GLU A 292 -11.66 9.55 19.98
N ILE A 293 -11.39 10.84 20.25
CA ILE A 293 -10.29 11.60 19.65
C ILE A 293 -9.03 11.54 20.54
N GLY A 294 -9.18 11.23 21.83
CA GLY A 294 -8.04 11.06 22.74
C GLY A 294 -7.25 12.35 22.99
N GLY A 295 -7.89 13.50 22.82
CA GLY A 295 -7.31 14.82 23.10
C GLY A 295 -6.47 15.44 21.98
N ARG A 296 -6.01 16.67 22.25
CA ARG A 296 -5.26 17.52 21.32
C ARG A 296 -3.92 16.90 20.92
N ASP A 297 -3.14 16.42 21.88
CA ASP A 297 -1.80 15.88 21.64
C ASP A 297 -1.85 14.65 20.73
N ARG A 298 -2.84 13.77 20.96
CA ARG A 298 -3.03 12.56 20.16
C ARG A 298 -3.42 12.89 18.73
N PHE A 299 -4.29 13.88 18.54
CA PHE A 299 -4.68 14.32 17.21
C PHE A 299 -3.48 14.83 16.41
N PHE A 300 -2.65 15.68 17.00
CA PHE A 300 -1.47 16.23 16.34
C PHE A 300 -0.33 15.22 16.14
N GLU A 301 -0.20 14.22 17.02
CA GLU A 301 0.71 13.08 16.80
C GLU A 301 0.33 12.31 15.53
N MET A 302 -0.97 12.11 15.30
CA MET A 302 -1.46 11.29 14.20
C MET A 302 -1.53 12.02 12.85
N TYR A 303 -1.88 13.31 12.88
CA TYR A 303 -2.12 14.09 11.67
C TYR A 303 -0.98 15.09 11.37
N GLY A 304 -0.21 15.53 12.37
CA GLY A 304 0.84 16.54 12.24
C GLY A 304 0.38 17.93 12.70
N GLN A 305 1.32 18.75 13.18
CA GLN A 305 1.02 20.04 13.85
C GLN A 305 0.56 21.15 12.90
N ASP A 306 0.87 21.06 11.61
CA ASP A 306 0.63 22.12 10.63
C ASP A 306 -0.77 22.07 9.98
N ILE A 307 -1.66 21.20 10.48
CA ILE A 307 -2.98 21.01 9.87
C ILE A 307 -3.97 22.08 10.31
N SER A 308 -4.59 22.74 9.33
CA SER A 308 -5.78 23.57 9.53
C SER A 308 -6.97 22.69 9.91
N LEU A 309 -7.47 22.87 11.15
CA LEU A 309 -8.64 22.15 11.65
C LEU A 309 -9.89 22.43 10.80
N LYS A 310 -10.06 23.68 10.36
CA LYS A 310 -11.15 24.11 9.47
C LYS A 310 -11.15 23.31 8.18
N LEU A 311 -9.97 23.18 7.57
CA LEU A 311 -9.78 22.45 6.32
C LEU A 311 -10.02 20.94 6.49
N PHE A 312 -9.48 20.37 7.56
CA PHE A 312 -9.62 18.94 7.85
C PHE A 312 -11.09 18.53 7.97
N ILE A 313 -11.88 19.28 8.74
CA ILE A 313 -13.31 19.01 8.91
C ILE A 313 -14.05 19.21 7.59
N ARG A 314 -13.75 20.28 6.86
CA ARG A 314 -14.38 20.57 5.56
C ARG A 314 -14.19 19.43 4.55
N LYS A 315 -12.99 18.84 4.50
CA LYS A 315 -12.70 17.67 3.66
C LYS A 315 -13.48 16.40 4.06
N ILE A 316 -13.98 16.33 5.30
CA ILE A 316 -14.74 15.18 5.81
C ILE A 316 -16.25 15.35 5.58
N VAL A 317 -16.79 16.54 5.86
CA VAL A 317 -18.24 16.80 5.84
C VAL A 317 -18.74 17.36 4.51
N GLY A 318 -17.84 17.90 3.67
CA GLY A 318 -18.17 18.50 2.39
C GLY A 318 -18.75 19.91 2.50
N LEU A 319 -19.22 20.43 1.36
CA LEU A 319 -19.94 21.70 1.24
C LEU A 319 -21.45 21.46 1.12
N ASP A 320 -22.26 22.28 1.80
CA ASP A 320 -23.70 22.26 1.63
C ASP A 320 -24.08 22.62 0.18
N ARG A 321 -24.91 21.78 -0.44
CA ARG A 321 -25.30 21.94 -1.83
C ARG A 321 -26.08 23.23 -2.09
N ASN A 322 -26.89 23.67 -1.14
CA ASN A 322 -27.64 24.92 -1.28
C ASN A 322 -26.71 26.12 -1.13
N ALA A 323 -25.77 26.09 -0.20
CA ALA A 323 -24.74 27.13 -0.07
C ALA A 323 -23.90 27.26 -1.35
N ALA A 324 -23.51 26.13 -1.96
CA ALA A 324 -22.82 26.12 -3.25
C ALA A 324 -23.70 26.73 -4.35
N LYS A 325 -24.96 26.29 -4.47
CA LYS A 325 -25.92 26.82 -5.44
C LYS A 325 -26.19 28.31 -5.25
N GLU A 326 -26.25 28.80 -4.02
CA GLU A 326 -26.46 30.20 -3.70
C GLU A 326 -25.26 31.06 -4.12
N ALA A 327 -24.05 30.60 -3.88
CA ALA A 327 -22.84 31.28 -4.35
C ALA A 327 -22.80 31.35 -5.88
N PHE A 328 -23.13 30.25 -6.57
CA PHE A 328 -23.27 30.22 -8.02
C PHE A 328 -24.61 30.80 -8.52
N SER A 329 -25.54 31.21 -7.66
CA SER A 329 -26.85 31.72 -8.10
C SER A 329 -26.73 33.09 -8.74
N LYS A 330 -25.77 33.90 -8.28
CA LYS A 330 -25.40 35.18 -8.93
C LYS A 330 -24.98 34.96 -10.38
N TYR A 331 -24.38 33.81 -10.67
CA TYR A 331 -24.05 33.39 -12.03
C TYR A 331 -25.31 32.92 -12.77
N LEU A 332 -26.07 31.99 -12.19
CA LEU A 332 -27.27 31.38 -12.79
C LEU A 332 -28.42 32.36 -13.12
N GLN A 333 -28.36 33.63 -12.70
CA GLN A 333 -29.42 34.63 -12.89
C GLN A 333 -29.19 35.59 -14.08
N VAL A 334 -27.97 35.73 -14.60
CA VAL A 334 -27.61 36.85 -15.50
C VAL A 334 -27.69 36.49 -17.00
N THR A 335 -27.69 35.21 -17.39
CA THR A 335 -27.72 34.79 -18.79
C THR A 335 -28.49 33.48 -19.02
N ASN A 336 -29.03 33.30 -20.24
CA ASN A 336 -29.57 32.00 -20.68
C ASN A 336 -28.40 31.03 -20.91
N PHE A 337 -28.00 30.30 -19.88
CA PHE A 337 -26.92 29.30 -19.98
C PHE A 337 -27.28 28.15 -20.92
N SER A 338 -26.28 27.65 -21.65
CA SER A 338 -26.41 26.42 -22.41
C SER A 338 -26.46 25.19 -21.50
N ALA A 339 -26.99 24.08 -22.00
CA ALA A 339 -27.02 22.82 -21.24
C ALA A 339 -25.61 22.36 -20.79
N ASN A 340 -24.57 22.65 -21.58
CA ASN A 340 -23.19 22.32 -21.24
C ASN A 340 -22.68 23.15 -20.07
N GLN A 341 -22.99 24.46 -20.05
CA GLN A 341 -22.61 25.37 -18.98
C GLN A 341 -23.28 25.00 -17.65
N ILE A 342 -24.57 24.67 -17.68
CA ILE A 342 -25.31 24.21 -16.48
C ILE A 342 -24.69 22.93 -15.94
N ARG A 343 -24.39 21.96 -16.81
CA ARG A 343 -23.77 20.69 -16.43
C ARG A 343 -22.37 20.89 -15.84
N PHE A 344 -21.59 21.82 -16.38
CA PHE A 344 -20.27 22.15 -15.85
C PHE A 344 -20.39 22.68 -14.41
N VAL A 345 -21.27 23.64 -14.15
CA VAL A 345 -21.49 24.21 -12.80
C VAL A 345 -22.04 23.17 -11.82
N GLU A 346 -22.99 22.32 -12.23
CA GLU A 346 -23.48 21.23 -11.38
C GLU A 346 -22.36 20.23 -11.03
N THR A 347 -21.42 19.97 -11.95
CA THR A 347 -20.25 19.12 -11.68
C THR A 347 -19.32 19.76 -10.63
N ILE A 348 -19.15 21.09 -10.67
CA ILE A 348 -18.41 21.82 -9.63
C ILE A 348 -19.11 21.68 -8.28
N ILE A 349 -20.43 21.91 -8.26
CA ILE A 349 -21.24 21.83 -7.04
C ILE A 349 -21.16 20.43 -6.44
N ASP A 350 -21.32 19.38 -7.26
CA ASP A 350 -21.26 18.00 -6.79
C ASP A 350 -19.88 17.65 -6.24
N TYR A 351 -18.80 18.11 -6.88
CA TYR A 351 -17.45 17.92 -6.37
C TYR A 351 -17.22 18.63 -5.04
N LEU A 352 -17.62 19.90 -4.91
CA LEU A 352 -17.49 20.65 -3.66
C LEU A 352 -18.36 20.04 -2.55
N THR A 353 -19.55 19.54 -2.88
CA THR A 353 -20.41 18.86 -1.89
C THR A 353 -19.77 17.57 -1.37
N GLN A 354 -18.97 16.87 -2.17
CA GLN A 354 -18.31 15.65 -1.75
C GLN A 354 -16.96 15.90 -1.04
N ASN A 355 -16.16 16.83 -1.56
CA ASN A 355 -14.77 17.03 -1.14
C ASN A 355 -14.55 18.28 -0.26
N GLY A 356 -15.55 19.16 -0.19
CA GLY A 356 -15.58 20.37 0.64
C GLY A 356 -14.75 21.55 0.12
N VAL A 357 -13.68 21.28 -0.62
CA VAL A 357 -12.76 22.24 -1.23
C VAL A 357 -12.40 21.78 -2.64
N MET A 358 -11.94 22.69 -3.49
CA MET A 358 -11.55 22.37 -4.87
C MET A 358 -10.38 23.24 -5.33
N ASP A 359 -9.33 22.62 -5.88
CA ASP A 359 -8.31 23.34 -6.63
C ASP A 359 -8.89 23.82 -7.97
N PRO A 360 -8.86 25.13 -8.29
CA PRO A 360 -9.30 25.64 -9.59
C PRO A 360 -8.60 24.98 -10.79
N GLY A 361 -7.38 24.45 -10.62
CA GLY A 361 -6.68 23.71 -11.68
C GLY A 361 -7.42 22.45 -12.14
N LEU A 362 -8.28 21.86 -11.30
CA LEU A 362 -9.08 20.69 -11.66
C LEU A 362 -10.11 20.98 -12.76
N LEU A 363 -10.47 22.24 -12.98
CA LEU A 363 -11.42 22.64 -14.03
C LEU A 363 -10.86 22.40 -15.46
N TYR A 364 -9.58 22.07 -15.58
CA TYR A 364 -8.88 21.71 -16.82
C TYR A 364 -8.52 20.22 -16.91
N GLU A 365 -9.07 19.39 -16.02
CA GLU A 365 -8.88 17.94 -15.98
C GLU A 365 -10.23 17.22 -16.13
N PRO A 366 -10.25 15.92 -16.49
CA PRO A 366 -11.48 15.13 -16.46
C PRO A 366 -12.07 15.12 -15.03
N PRO A 367 -13.40 15.25 -14.85
CA PRO A 367 -14.48 15.17 -15.87
C PRO A 367 -14.83 16.50 -16.56
N PHE A 368 -14.18 17.61 -16.24
CA PHE A 368 -14.53 18.94 -16.79
C PHE A 368 -14.14 19.07 -18.27
N THR A 369 -13.07 18.37 -18.68
CA THR A 369 -12.64 18.31 -20.08
C THR A 369 -13.45 17.36 -20.97
N ASP A 370 -14.39 16.60 -20.40
CA ASP A 370 -15.31 15.75 -21.17
C ASP A 370 -16.32 16.58 -21.98
N LEU A 371 -16.58 17.82 -21.54
CA LEU A 371 -17.50 18.76 -22.19
C LEU A 371 -16.83 19.54 -23.32
N HIS A 372 -15.60 19.98 -23.08
CA HIS A 372 -14.75 20.66 -24.04
C HIS A 372 -13.28 20.38 -23.73
N TYR A 373 -12.44 20.20 -24.75
CA TYR A 373 -11.03 19.84 -24.56
C TYR A 373 -10.21 20.91 -23.83
N GLU A 374 -10.67 22.17 -23.85
CA GLU A 374 -10.08 23.32 -23.13
C GLU A 374 -10.67 23.50 -21.72
N GLY A 375 -11.53 22.59 -21.26
CA GLY A 375 -12.13 22.65 -19.92
C GLY A 375 -13.00 23.89 -19.73
N LEU A 376 -12.67 24.70 -18.71
CA LEU A 376 -13.41 25.92 -18.35
C LEU A 376 -13.46 26.94 -19.50
N ASP A 377 -12.31 27.29 -20.07
CA ASP A 377 -12.16 28.34 -21.09
C ASP A 377 -12.85 27.98 -22.42
N GLY A 378 -13.11 26.70 -22.64
CA GLY A 378 -13.85 26.23 -23.80
C GLY A 378 -15.37 26.28 -23.66
N VAL A 379 -15.87 26.32 -22.43
CA VAL A 379 -17.31 26.29 -22.11
C VAL A 379 -17.82 27.69 -21.75
N PHE A 380 -16.94 28.55 -21.26
CA PHE A 380 -17.25 29.89 -20.77
C PHE A 380 -16.39 30.95 -21.46
N ASN A 381 -16.86 32.19 -21.47
CA ASN A 381 -16.04 33.32 -21.89
C ASN A 381 -15.02 33.68 -20.78
N GLU A 382 -14.05 34.52 -21.08
CA GLU A 382 -12.97 34.91 -20.14
C GLU A 382 -13.51 35.52 -18.83
N ASP A 383 -14.48 36.45 -18.92
CA ASP A 383 -15.08 37.09 -17.75
C ASP A 383 -15.81 36.08 -16.84
N ASP A 384 -16.54 35.13 -17.44
CA ASP A 384 -17.30 34.09 -16.74
C ASP A 384 -16.36 33.04 -16.12
N ALA A 385 -15.29 32.67 -16.83
CA ALA A 385 -14.27 31.74 -16.35
C ALA A 385 -13.54 32.30 -15.12
N ASP A 386 -13.11 33.56 -15.18
CA ASP A 386 -12.47 34.26 -14.05
C ASP A 386 -13.39 34.35 -12.83
N LEU A 387 -14.68 34.59 -13.05
CA LEU A 387 -15.67 34.65 -11.97
C LEU A 387 -15.89 33.27 -11.33
N ILE A 388 -15.94 32.19 -12.12
CA ILE A 388 -16.04 30.82 -11.62
C ILE A 388 -14.82 30.48 -10.77
N ILE A 389 -13.60 30.78 -11.26
CA ILE A 389 -12.36 30.56 -10.52
C ILE A 389 -12.37 31.35 -9.21
N THR A 390 -12.77 32.62 -9.25
CA THR A 390 -12.87 33.48 -8.06
C THR A 390 -13.85 32.91 -7.04
N THR A 391 -15.01 32.41 -7.52
CA THR A 391 -16.01 31.78 -6.66
C THR A 391 -15.47 30.51 -6.02
N VAL A 392 -14.80 29.65 -6.78
CA VAL A 392 -14.14 28.43 -6.26
C VAL A 392 -13.09 28.78 -5.20
N ARG A 393 -12.23 29.78 -5.46
CA ARG A 393 -11.22 30.24 -4.50
C ARG A 393 -11.84 30.76 -3.21
N SER A 394 -12.95 31.50 -3.29
CA SER A 394 -13.63 32.04 -2.12
C SER A 394 -14.07 30.96 -1.13
N PHE A 395 -14.40 29.74 -1.59
CA PHE A 395 -14.70 28.62 -0.70
C PHE A 395 -13.47 28.15 0.07
N ASN A 396 -12.33 28.05 -0.60
CA ASN A 396 -11.08 27.55 -0.01
C ASN A 396 -10.49 28.56 0.99
N GLU A 397 -10.63 29.86 0.72
CA GLU A 397 -10.21 30.93 1.62
C GLU A 397 -10.90 30.86 2.98
N THR A 398 -12.17 30.41 3.05
CA THR A 398 -12.89 30.27 4.34
C THR A 398 -12.26 29.26 5.29
N VAL A 399 -11.43 28.34 4.77
CA VAL A 399 -10.76 27.28 5.54
C VAL A 399 -9.24 27.41 5.55
N ASP A 400 -8.75 28.60 5.20
CA ASP A 400 -7.33 28.95 5.11
C ASP A 400 -6.53 28.08 4.13
N GLU A 401 -7.17 27.56 3.07
CA GLU A 401 -6.48 26.82 2.00
C GLU A 401 -6.21 27.74 0.81
N GLY A 402 -4.93 28.07 0.59
CA GLY A 402 -4.47 28.85 -0.55
C GLY A 402 -3.90 27.96 -1.65
N PHE A 403 -4.59 27.85 -2.79
CA PHE A 403 -4.00 27.31 -4.01
C PHE A 403 -3.24 28.43 -4.71
N GLY A 404 -1.92 28.48 -4.50
CA GLY A 404 -1.03 29.42 -5.20
C GLY A 404 -1.16 30.88 -4.77
N SER A 405 -0.56 31.22 -3.62
CA SER A 405 0.07 32.53 -3.41
C SER A 405 1.59 32.38 -3.60
N VAL A 406 2.00 32.10 -4.83
CA VAL A 406 3.41 32.24 -5.22
C VAL A 406 3.43 33.07 -6.48
N ALA A 407 4.23 34.13 -6.43
CA ALA A 407 4.40 35.21 -7.38
C ALA A 407 4.58 34.79 -8.85
#